data_AF-A0A9E6TZV4-F1
#
_entry.id   AF-A0A9E6TZV4-F1
#
_cell.length_a   1.000
_cell.length_b   1.000
_cell.length_c   1.000
_cell.angle_alpha   90.00
_cell.angle_beta   90.00
_cell.angle_gamma   90.00
#
_symmetry.space_group_name_H-M   'P 1'
#
loop_
_entity.id
_entity.type
_entity.pdbx_description
1 polymer ?
#
loop_
_entity_poly.entity_id
_entity_poly.type
_entity_poly.pdbx_seq_one_letter_code
_entity_poly.pdbx_strand_id
1 'polypeptide(L)'
;MDLKKSLQDAKIIKIAIIDDDLSNDICTADLLSIDGDVAALLGDPHDPDYEAYIGVLTKHGLKIETIPDLATPLSDKAILEEAPTRLSDAVHKILEARHDNAAPVRRVLKLLEDGGLLTKNIDFYSSPLIPADKFYDLIIVDYYLVRNSNQQTLPFIDTVITAHKDCDNPLQVILMSTHVTQLQSEFRSIRPLLKASSSRMRIMGKPMTDDDLIHWKTALHQLASDRPFVSAVEDFVSETSKGLELAARDQANKLWELDLQAMDILHETATLDNDDFCRYVEECISRHLLTALESYTGIRSSLRVLGDSLMEHRNTNVIAPVAEIGDSRAAIRGLMRSMEWRGGPSLDHTTYPAQSSALNKAQWLKKSLRFGMVLRSNDGTEWLNLTQACDLAQAKEDAFDKVSLLLISGVRSRPLNQEKNQAMVYLSSTATDTETEILGWNLRNIRTPSIQEFAEDFVNGWSGLGELRLDQAQSIAATYSSRASRVGLQRRLSSWHLQGTALLAGTLSEADPESVLAGTPLTGHAMSRGNSDELHIDRESMSSIIEAFPASINEELLRAYMGVQLKAGNKLINETLLIYCKEKPSSMRDLKFLINHDNWLSNGQNKAKLVLAVWHA
;
A
#
# COMPACT_ATOMS: atom_id res chain seq x y z
N MET A 1 -0.96 20.13 -16.76
CA MET A 1 -1.10 20.56 -15.36
C MET A 1 -0.79 22.04 -15.27
N ASP A 2 -1.76 22.83 -14.83
CA ASP A 2 -1.59 24.29 -14.64
C ASP A 2 -1.08 24.53 -13.21
N LEU A 3 0.22 24.79 -13.08
CA LEU A 3 0.87 25.03 -11.78
C LEU A 3 0.27 26.27 -11.11
N LYS A 4 -0.04 27.32 -11.89
CA LYS A 4 -0.59 28.56 -11.36
C LYS A 4 -1.93 28.35 -10.71
N LYS A 5 -2.83 27.67 -11.41
CA LYS A 5 -4.13 27.29 -10.84
C LYS A 5 -3.96 26.47 -9.56
N SER A 6 -3.04 25.50 -9.56
CA SER A 6 -2.82 24.61 -8.42
C SER A 6 -2.36 25.37 -7.17
N LEU A 7 -1.36 26.26 -7.31
CA LEU A 7 -0.87 27.08 -6.20
C LEU A 7 -1.95 28.04 -5.67
N GLN A 8 -2.74 28.63 -6.57
CA GLN A 8 -3.84 29.53 -6.20
C GLN A 8 -4.97 28.80 -5.46
N ASP A 9 -5.43 27.65 -5.98
CA ASP A 9 -6.47 26.84 -5.36
C ASP A 9 -6.04 26.34 -3.96
N ALA A 10 -4.76 25.98 -3.82
CA ALA A 10 -4.16 25.59 -2.54
C ALA A 10 -3.76 26.77 -1.63
N LYS A 11 -4.01 28.03 -2.05
CA LYS A 11 -3.65 29.26 -1.34
C LYS A 11 -2.16 29.36 -0.98
N ILE A 12 -1.27 28.88 -1.83
CA ILE A 12 0.18 29.03 -1.65
C ILE A 12 0.59 30.35 -2.29
N ILE A 13 0.81 31.37 -1.46
CA ILE A 13 1.01 32.76 -1.90
C ILE A 13 2.31 33.34 -1.36
N LYS A 14 2.61 33.14 -0.07
CA LYS A 14 3.82 33.64 0.58
C LYS A 14 4.86 32.54 0.71
N ILE A 15 6.07 32.80 0.23
CA ILE A 15 7.17 31.83 0.22
C ILE A 15 8.41 32.42 0.87
N ALA A 16 9.13 31.60 1.63
CA ALA A 16 10.49 31.91 2.05
C ALA A 16 11.48 30.93 1.40
N ILE A 17 12.54 31.45 0.81
CA ILE A 17 13.67 30.66 0.29
C ILE A 17 14.86 30.90 1.21
N ILE A 18 15.36 29.82 1.81
CA ILE A 18 16.41 29.83 2.83
C ILE A 18 17.60 29.03 2.31
N ASP A 19 18.68 29.73 1.94
CA ASP A 19 19.86 29.14 1.30
C ASP A 19 21.08 30.03 1.58
N ASP A 20 22.17 29.45 2.06
CA ASP A 20 23.38 30.19 2.43
C ASP A 20 24.14 30.73 1.22
N ASP A 21 23.97 30.11 0.05
CA ASP A 21 24.51 30.63 -1.22
C ASP A 21 23.90 32.01 -1.60
N LEU A 22 22.81 32.43 -0.94
CA LEU A 22 22.21 33.77 -1.12
C LEU A 22 22.85 34.84 -0.23
N SER A 23 23.81 34.47 0.62
CA SER A 23 24.44 35.39 1.57
C SER A 23 25.43 36.35 0.90
N ASN A 24 25.32 37.63 1.25
CA ASN A 24 26.38 38.62 1.01
C ASN A 24 27.33 38.76 2.21
N ASP A 25 27.04 38.09 3.33
CA ASP A 25 27.83 38.20 4.55
C ASP A 25 29.16 37.45 4.39
N ILE A 26 30.25 38.11 4.75
CA ILE A 26 31.62 37.58 4.67
C ILE A 26 32.12 37.26 6.08
N CYS A 27 32.74 36.09 6.25
CA CYS A 27 33.44 35.74 7.47
C CYS A 27 34.85 35.18 7.16
N THR A 28 35.68 35.06 8.20
CA THR A 28 37.05 34.53 8.04
C THR A 28 37.07 33.13 7.43
N ALA A 29 36.06 32.30 7.73
CA ALA A 29 35.94 30.96 7.14
C ALA A 29 35.73 30.99 5.62
N ASP A 30 35.05 32.02 5.09
CA ASP A 30 34.86 32.18 3.65
C ASP A 30 36.18 32.54 2.97
N LEU A 31 36.96 33.44 3.57
CA LEU A 31 38.28 33.81 3.06
C LEU A 31 39.22 32.60 3.03
N LEU A 32 39.22 31.78 4.09
CA LEU A 32 39.99 30.54 4.16
C LEU A 32 39.64 29.53 3.04
N SER A 33 38.39 29.56 2.53
CA SER A 33 37.93 28.63 1.51
C SER A 33 38.46 28.94 0.10
N ILE A 34 38.81 30.21 -0.16
CA ILE A 34 39.35 30.68 -1.44
C ILE A 34 40.88 30.78 -1.40
N ASP A 35 41.42 31.41 -0.36
CA ASP A 35 42.86 31.63 -0.21
C ASP A 35 43.26 31.76 1.27
N GLY A 36 43.93 30.73 1.79
CA GLY A 36 44.40 30.70 3.16
C GLY A 36 45.39 31.83 3.50
N ASP A 37 46.13 32.34 2.52
CA ASP A 37 47.09 33.42 2.71
C ASP A 37 46.38 34.78 2.86
N VAL A 38 45.22 34.95 2.23
CA VAL A 38 44.39 36.17 2.39
C VAL A 38 43.67 36.17 3.73
N ALA A 39 43.26 35.01 4.24
CA ALA A 39 42.73 34.92 5.59
C ALA A 39 43.81 35.18 6.66
N ALA A 40 45.05 34.70 6.43
CA ALA A 40 46.18 34.93 7.32
C ALA A 40 46.58 36.42 7.43
N LEU A 41 46.39 37.20 6.36
CA LEU A 41 46.62 38.65 6.34
C LEU A 41 45.82 39.38 7.42
N LEU A 42 44.56 38.99 7.65
CA LEU A 42 43.73 39.59 8.71
C LEU A 42 44.25 39.29 10.14
N GLY A 43 45.20 38.37 10.28
CA GLY A 43 45.86 38.03 11.53
C GLY A 43 47.31 38.48 11.63
N ASP A 44 47.88 39.16 10.62
CA ASP A 44 49.26 39.65 10.61
C ASP A 44 49.31 41.19 10.70
N PRO A 45 49.61 41.75 11.89
CA PRO A 45 49.73 43.19 12.10
C PRO A 45 50.81 43.88 11.27
N HIS A 46 51.73 43.13 10.65
CA HIS A 46 52.84 43.68 9.86
C HIS A 46 52.58 43.61 8.35
N ASP A 47 51.45 43.04 7.90
CA ASP A 47 51.09 43.06 6.48
C ASP A 47 50.60 44.48 6.09
N PRO A 48 51.14 45.11 5.03
CA PRO A 48 50.71 46.43 4.58
C PRO A 48 49.21 46.54 4.28
N ASP A 49 48.59 45.46 3.78
CA ASP A 49 47.15 45.42 3.50
C ASP A 49 46.33 45.30 4.79
N TYR A 50 46.86 44.68 5.85
CA TYR A 50 46.22 44.69 7.17
C TYR A 50 46.14 46.12 7.71
N GLU A 51 47.27 46.84 7.73
CA GLU A 51 47.30 48.24 8.21
C GLU A 51 46.36 49.13 7.39
N ALA A 52 46.36 48.98 6.06
CA ALA A 52 45.47 49.73 5.17
C ALA A 52 43.99 49.42 5.43
N TYR A 53 43.63 48.15 5.61
CA TYR A 53 42.27 47.74 5.93
C TYR A 53 41.79 48.27 7.29
N ILE A 54 42.65 48.21 8.31
CA ILE A 54 42.39 48.81 9.63
C ILE A 54 42.14 50.33 9.51
N GLY A 55 42.88 51.02 8.65
CA GLY A 55 42.65 52.43 8.32
C GLY A 55 41.26 52.69 7.75
N VAL A 56 40.78 51.82 6.86
CA VAL A 56 39.41 51.87 6.30
C VAL A 56 38.37 51.65 7.41
N LEU A 57 38.51 50.61 8.23
CA LEU A 57 37.57 50.33 9.32
C LEU A 57 37.46 51.49 10.30
N THR A 58 38.60 52.10 10.64
CA THR A 58 38.65 53.28 11.53
C THR A 58 37.97 54.49 10.90
N LYS A 59 38.17 54.73 9.59
CA LYS A 59 37.49 55.80 8.84
C LYS A 59 35.96 55.63 8.85
N HIS A 60 35.48 54.38 8.81
CA HIS A 60 34.05 54.05 8.94
C HIS A 60 33.55 54.04 10.40
N GLY A 61 34.39 54.43 11.38
CA GLY A 61 34.01 54.57 12.78
C GLY A 61 33.91 53.24 13.55
N LEU A 62 34.42 52.14 12.99
CA LEU A 62 34.40 50.84 13.63
C LEU A 62 35.55 50.70 14.65
N LYS A 63 35.24 50.13 15.81
CA LYS A 63 36.22 49.85 16.87
C LYS A 63 36.75 48.43 16.71
N ILE A 64 37.97 48.31 16.19
CA ILE A 64 38.62 47.04 15.83
C ILE A 64 38.61 46.03 16.98
N GLU A 65 38.91 46.48 18.20
CA GLU A 65 38.94 45.64 19.41
C GLU A 65 37.59 44.98 19.76
N THR A 66 36.50 45.50 19.20
CA THR A 66 35.13 45.00 19.46
C THR A 66 34.59 44.10 18.35
N ILE A 67 35.33 43.96 17.25
CA ILE A 67 34.93 43.15 16.09
C ILE A 67 35.42 41.71 16.32
N PRO A 68 34.52 40.72 16.48
CA PRO A 68 34.93 39.33 16.73
C PRO A 68 35.60 38.66 15.53
N ASP A 69 35.20 39.07 14.31
CA ASP A 69 35.73 38.57 13.04
C ASP A 69 36.01 39.76 12.11
N LEU A 70 37.28 40.04 11.86
CA LEU A 70 37.73 41.18 11.06
C LEU A 70 37.32 41.08 9.59
N ALA A 71 36.85 39.92 9.12
CA ALA A 71 36.29 39.77 7.78
C ALA A 71 34.83 40.27 7.70
N THR A 72 34.08 40.28 8.81
CA THR A 72 32.65 40.65 8.81
C THR A 72 32.34 42.03 8.23
N PRO A 73 33.12 43.09 8.50
CA PRO A 73 32.89 44.40 7.89
C PRO A 73 33.00 44.44 6.36
N LEU A 74 33.69 43.47 5.73
CA LEU A 74 33.77 43.37 4.25
C LEU A 74 32.43 43.06 3.60
N SER A 75 31.41 42.68 4.40
CA SER A 75 30.03 42.51 3.93
C SER A 75 29.38 43.87 3.56
N ASP A 76 29.88 44.99 4.11
CA ASP A 76 29.42 46.32 3.74
C ASP A 76 30.10 46.76 2.44
N LYS A 77 29.28 47.02 1.41
CA LYS A 77 29.75 47.45 0.09
C LYS A 77 30.64 48.69 0.15
N ALA A 78 30.35 49.65 1.03
CA ALA A 78 31.15 50.87 1.14
C ALA A 78 32.55 50.58 1.72
N ILE A 79 32.66 49.62 2.63
CA ILE A 79 33.94 49.17 3.19
C ILE A 79 34.70 48.34 2.17
N LEU A 80 34.02 47.44 1.45
CA LEU A 80 34.61 46.58 0.43
C LEU A 80 35.22 47.38 -0.74
N GLU A 81 34.57 48.46 -1.17
CA GLU A 81 35.07 49.33 -2.26
C GLU A 81 36.35 50.08 -1.89
N GLU A 82 36.58 50.35 -0.60
CA GLU A 82 37.80 50.99 -0.08
C GLU A 82 38.85 50.00 0.43
N ALA A 83 38.50 48.72 0.54
CA ALA A 83 39.38 47.67 1.05
C ALA A 83 40.57 47.39 0.11
N PRO A 84 41.73 46.94 0.64
CA PRO A 84 42.88 46.56 -0.17
C PRO A 84 42.54 45.53 -1.24
N THR A 85 43.21 45.62 -2.40
CA THR A 85 42.91 44.81 -3.59
C THR A 85 42.92 43.31 -3.32
N ARG A 86 43.86 42.81 -2.50
CA ARG A 86 43.92 41.37 -2.15
C ARG A 86 42.66 40.90 -1.41
N LEU A 87 42.15 41.71 -0.48
CA LEU A 87 40.94 41.39 0.29
C LEU A 87 39.68 41.56 -0.58
N SER A 88 39.60 42.65 -1.35
CA SER A 88 38.43 42.88 -2.21
C SER A 88 38.36 41.84 -3.33
N ASP A 89 39.46 41.47 -3.98
CA ASP A 89 39.48 40.39 -5.00
C ASP A 89 39.04 39.04 -4.42
N ALA A 90 39.49 38.70 -3.21
CA ALA A 90 39.07 37.46 -2.54
C ALA A 90 37.57 37.46 -2.24
N VAL A 91 37.03 38.57 -1.74
CA VAL A 91 35.58 38.72 -1.50
C VAL A 91 34.79 38.65 -2.80
N HIS A 92 35.25 39.28 -3.88
CA HIS A 92 34.59 39.18 -5.19
C HIS A 92 34.55 37.73 -5.69
N LYS A 93 35.64 36.96 -5.54
CA LYS A 93 35.67 35.53 -5.86
C LYS A 93 34.68 34.72 -5.02
N ILE A 94 34.55 35.02 -3.72
CA ILE A 94 33.55 34.38 -2.84
C ILE A 94 32.13 34.68 -3.34
N LEU A 95 31.82 35.94 -3.60
CA LEU A 95 30.51 36.37 -4.06
C LEU A 95 30.17 35.81 -5.45
N GLU A 96 31.15 35.71 -6.35
CA GLU A 96 31.00 35.07 -7.66
C GLU A 96 30.72 33.57 -7.51
N ALA A 97 31.49 32.86 -6.67
CA ALA A 97 31.27 31.45 -6.40
C ALA A 97 29.87 31.19 -5.78
N ARG A 98 29.45 32.01 -4.80
CA ARG A 98 28.09 31.94 -4.22
C ARG A 98 27.01 32.26 -5.26
N HIS A 99 27.26 33.26 -6.11
CA HIS A 99 26.35 33.58 -7.21
C HIS A 99 26.17 32.36 -8.11
N ASP A 100 27.25 31.69 -8.51
CA ASP A 100 27.19 30.49 -9.35
C ASP A 100 26.50 29.31 -8.63
N ASN A 101 26.82 29.08 -7.35
CA ASN A 101 26.18 28.04 -6.55
C ASN A 101 24.68 28.27 -6.34
N ALA A 102 24.23 29.53 -6.27
CA ALA A 102 22.83 29.91 -6.18
C ALA A 102 22.07 29.82 -7.53
N ALA A 103 22.74 29.48 -8.64
CA ALA A 103 22.09 29.34 -9.95
C ALA A 103 20.87 28.38 -9.93
N PRO A 104 20.92 27.20 -9.29
CA PRO A 104 19.77 26.30 -9.15
C PRO A 104 18.60 26.94 -8.39
N VAL A 105 18.88 27.73 -7.35
CA VAL A 105 17.88 28.46 -6.57
C VAL A 105 17.17 29.50 -7.44
N ARG A 106 17.92 30.21 -8.28
CA ARG A 106 17.33 31.15 -9.27
C ARG A 106 16.42 30.44 -10.27
N ARG A 107 16.71 29.19 -10.64
CA ARG A 107 15.81 28.38 -11.48
C ARG A 107 14.51 28.04 -10.75
N VAL A 108 14.57 27.74 -9.44
CA VAL A 108 13.37 27.56 -8.60
C VAL A 108 12.55 28.84 -8.52
N LEU A 109 13.19 30.00 -8.29
CA LEU A 109 12.53 31.30 -8.28
C LEU A 109 11.76 31.55 -9.59
N LYS A 110 12.43 31.37 -10.74
CA LYS A 110 11.80 31.53 -12.05
C LYS A 110 10.61 30.58 -12.24
N LEU A 111 10.73 29.33 -11.80
CA LEU A 111 9.63 28.35 -11.86
C LEU A 111 8.42 28.81 -11.03
N LEU A 112 8.64 29.41 -9.85
CA LEU A 112 7.58 29.95 -9.01
C LEU A 112 6.91 31.17 -9.64
N GLU A 113 7.69 32.08 -10.24
CA GLU A 113 7.19 33.24 -10.98
C GLU A 113 6.38 32.84 -12.23
N ASP A 114 6.86 31.86 -13.00
CA ASP A 114 6.13 31.25 -14.11
C ASP A 114 4.85 30.54 -13.63
N GLY A 115 4.86 30.06 -12.38
CA GLY A 115 3.71 29.57 -11.63
C GLY A 115 2.76 30.67 -11.14
N GLY A 116 2.98 31.94 -11.49
CA GLY A 116 2.09 33.06 -11.19
C GLY A 116 2.25 33.66 -9.79
N LEU A 117 3.32 33.32 -9.06
CA LEU A 117 3.69 34.01 -7.83
C LEU A 117 4.36 35.34 -8.13
N LEU A 118 4.09 36.34 -7.30
CA LEU A 118 4.71 37.65 -7.41
C LEU A 118 6.00 37.67 -6.59
N THR A 119 7.08 38.20 -7.14
CA THR A 119 8.40 38.30 -6.47
C THR A 119 8.29 38.97 -5.09
N LYS A 120 7.39 39.95 -4.91
CA LYS A 120 7.15 40.62 -3.63
C LYS A 120 6.61 39.72 -2.51
N ASN A 121 6.14 38.52 -2.84
CA ASN A 121 5.64 37.53 -1.88
C ASN A 121 6.70 36.47 -1.57
N ILE A 122 7.90 36.59 -2.13
CA ILE A 122 9.01 35.67 -1.95
C ILE A 122 10.08 36.41 -1.15
N ASP A 123 10.27 35.99 0.10
CA ASP A 123 11.33 36.49 0.97
C ASP A 123 12.55 35.55 0.89
N PHE A 124 13.75 36.11 1.03
CA PHE A 124 15.01 35.37 0.99
C PHE A 124 15.75 35.49 2.32
N TYR A 125 16.33 34.38 2.77
CA TYR A 125 17.12 34.30 4.00
C TYR A 125 18.39 33.50 3.75
N SER A 126 19.51 33.96 4.30
CA SER A 126 20.82 33.28 4.23
C SER A 126 21.16 32.52 5.51
N SER A 127 20.26 32.49 6.49
CA SER A 127 20.47 31.91 7.81
C SER A 127 19.20 31.23 8.32
N PRO A 128 19.28 30.33 9.32
CA PRO A 128 18.14 29.62 9.90
C PRO A 128 17.29 30.53 10.82
N LEU A 129 16.96 31.73 10.35
CA LEU A 129 16.22 32.74 11.10
C LEU A 129 15.19 33.41 10.19
N ILE A 130 13.93 33.29 10.58
CA ILE A 130 12.80 34.01 10.00
C ILE A 130 12.18 34.88 11.10
N PRO A 131 11.79 36.14 10.82
CA PRO A 131 11.10 36.99 11.78
C PRO A 131 9.84 36.33 12.33
N ALA A 132 9.64 36.37 13.65
CA ALA A 132 8.55 35.66 14.32
C ALA A 132 7.13 36.13 13.93
N ASP A 133 7.01 37.33 13.34
CA ASP A 133 5.77 37.91 12.84
C ASP A 133 5.46 37.53 11.38
N LYS A 134 6.38 36.83 10.70
CA LYS A 134 6.22 36.40 9.31
C LYS A 134 5.71 34.97 9.23
N PHE A 135 4.60 34.80 8.50
CA PHE A 135 4.00 33.50 8.20
C PHE A 135 4.02 33.22 6.70
N TYR A 136 4.32 31.98 6.34
CA TYR A 136 4.49 31.50 4.98
C TYR A 136 3.61 30.29 4.68
N ASP A 137 3.27 30.12 3.41
CA ASP A 137 2.55 28.95 2.92
C ASP A 137 3.50 27.81 2.55
N LEU A 138 4.71 28.17 2.08
CA LEU A 138 5.78 27.26 1.69
C LEU A 138 7.12 27.84 2.13
N ILE A 139 7.96 27.02 2.76
CA ILE A 139 9.39 27.30 2.91
C ILE A 139 10.21 26.34 2.06
N ILE A 140 11.27 26.85 1.44
CA ILE A 140 12.22 26.10 0.64
C ILE A 140 13.58 26.28 1.31
N VAL A 141 14.17 25.20 1.83
CA VAL A 141 15.32 25.26 2.74
C VAL A 141 16.44 24.40 2.19
N ASP A 142 17.66 24.95 2.11
CA ASP A 142 18.85 24.14 1.85
C ASP A 142 19.20 23.26 3.06
N TYR A 143 19.57 22.00 2.80
CA TYR A 143 19.83 21.04 3.87
C TYR A 143 21.08 21.40 4.68
N TYR A 144 22.09 21.96 4.03
CA TYR A 144 23.40 22.26 4.58
C TYR A 144 23.58 23.76 4.85
N LEU A 145 22.50 24.39 5.29
CA LEU A 145 22.32 25.84 5.45
C LEU A 145 23.38 26.58 6.27
N VAL A 146 24.11 25.94 7.19
CA VAL A 146 25.11 26.64 8.00
C VAL A 146 26.43 25.92 7.94
N ARG A 147 27.39 26.51 7.21
CA ARG A 147 28.78 26.03 7.11
C ARG A 147 28.85 24.57 6.66
N ASN A 148 28.08 24.20 5.65
CA ASN A 148 27.97 22.83 5.15
C ASN A 148 27.50 21.81 6.21
N SER A 149 26.67 22.25 7.16
CA SER A 149 26.13 21.41 8.25
C SER A 149 24.60 21.44 8.28
N ASN A 150 24.00 20.30 8.58
CA ASN A 150 22.56 20.13 8.75
C ASN A 150 22.08 20.29 10.20
N GLN A 151 23.00 20.49 11.16
CA GLN A 151 22.70 20.49 12.59
C GLN A 151 21.67 21.54 13.00
N GLN A 152 21.68 22.70 12.34
CA GLN A 152 20.74 23.80 12.62
C GLN A 152 19.51 23.76 11.72
N THR A 153 19.57 23.07 10.58
CA THR A 153 18.52 23.07 9.56
C THR A 153 17.24 22.40 10.04
N LEU A 154 17.33 21.18 10.58
CA LEU A 154 16.13 20.45 11.04
C LEU A 154 15.48 21.12 12.25
N PRO A 155 16.21 21.54 13.32
CA PRO A 155 15.62 22.30 14.42
C PRO A 155 14.96 23.61 13.97
N PHE A 156 15.54 24.29 12.98
CA PHE A 156 14.93 25.47 12.38
C PHE A 156 13.58 25.15 11.73
N ILE A 157 13.52 24.12 10.87
CA ILE A 157 12.28 23.71 10.21
C ILE A 157 11.20 23.34 11.25
N ASP A 158 11.57 22.59 12.30
CA ASP A 158 10.65 22.22 13.39
C ASP A 158 10.09 23.45 14.12
N THR A 159 10.95 24.44 14.38
CA THR A 159 10.54 25.72 14.99
C THR A 159 9.52 26.46 14.11
N VAL A 160 9.77 26.53 12.80
CA VAL A 160 8.87 27.20 11.86
C VAL A 160 7.55 26.44 11.73
N ILE A 161 7.57 25.10 11.60
CA ILE A 161 6.36 24.25 11.58
C ILE A 161 5.53 24.49 12.85
N THR A 162 6.17 24.50 14.02
CA THR A 162 5.51 24.71 15.31
C THR A 162 4.86 26.09 15.40
N ALA A 163 5.54 27.13 14.92
CA ALA A 163 4.97 28.48 14.86
C ALA A 163 3.72 28.56 13.97
N HIS A 164 3.63 27.73 12.92
CA HIS A 164 2.52 27.72 11.96
C HIS A 164 1.40 26.73 12.28
N LYS A 165 1.43 26.05 13.43
CA LYS A 165 0.49 24.95 13.75
C LYS A 165 -0.98 25.38 13.77
N ASP A 166 -1.25 26.62 14.16
CA ASP A 166 -2.60 27.18 14.36
C ASP A 166 -3.09 27.96 13.12
N CYS A 167 -2.33 27.95 12.01
CA CYS A 167 -2.76 28.59 10.76
C CYS A 167 -3.84 27.76 10.05
N ASP A 168 -4.83 28.45 9.44
CA ASP A 168 -5.92 27.81 8.69
C ASP A 168 -5.45 26.82 7.62
N ASN A 169 -4.33 27.14 6.96
CA ASN A 169 -3.71 26.26 5.98
C ASN A 169 -2.32 25.85 6.49
N PRO A 170 -1.99 24.55 6.51
CA PRO A 170 -0.73 24.08 7.03
C PRO A 170 0.44 24.58 6.18
N LEU A 171 1.54 24.96 6.85
CA LEU A 171 2.81 25.28 6.21
C LEU A 171 3.36 24.04 5.48
N GLN A 172 3.80 24.24 4.24
CA GLN A 172 4.50 23.23 3.44
C GLN A 172 6.01 23.48 3.43
N VAL A 173 6.78 22.41 3.19
CA VAL A 173 8.24 22.45 3.25
C VAL A 173 8.83 21.74 2.04
N ILE A 174 9.80 22.36 1.39
CA ILE A 174 10.73 21.67 0.50
C ILE A 174 12.12 21.77 1.13
N LEU A 175 12.70 20.62 1.47
CA LEU A 175 14.10 20.52 1.85
C LEU A 175 14.89 20.14 0.61
N MET A 176 15.91 20.92 0.26
CA MET A 176 16.70 20.70 -0.94
C MET A 176 18.19 20.64 -0.66
N SER A 177 18.96 19.99 -1.53
CA SER A 177 20.43 20.06 -1.47
C SER A 177 21.05 19.72 -2.83
N THR A 178 22.25 20.20 -3.10
CA THR A 178 23.12 19.70 -4.18
C THR A 178 23.70 18.31 -3.85
N HIS A 179 23.82 17.97 -2.57
CA HIS A 179 24.38 16.70 -2.06
C HIS A 179 23.31 15.59 -2.00
N VAL A 180 22.76 15.21 -3.16
CA VAL A 180 21.63 14.28 -3.27
C VAL A 180 21.91 12.93 -2.61
N THR A 181 23.10 12.35 -2.80
CA THR A 181 23.44 11.02 -2.25
C THR A 181 23.41 11.01 -0.72
N GLN A 182 23.95 12.06 -0.09
CA GLN A 182 23.93 12.23 1.36
C GLN A 182 22.49 12.40 1.86
N LEU A 183 21.72 13.27 1.21
CA LEU A 183 20.31 13.50 1.54
C LEU A 183 19.45 12.23 1.38
N GLN A 184 19.75 11.37 0.40
CA GLN A 184 19.11 10.06 0.22
C GLN A 184 19.42 9.10 1.37
N SER A 185 20.66 9.10 1.88
CA SER A 185 21.05 8.20 2.97
C SER A 185 20.32 8.50 4.29
N GLU A 186 19.96 9.77 4.50
CA GLU A 186 19.26 10.26 5.70
C GLU A 186 17.74 10.42 5.49
N PHE A 187 17.25 10.17 4.27
CA PHE A 187 15.85 10.38 3.88
C PHE A 187 14.83 9.74 4.85
N ARG A 188 15.13 8.54 5.37
CA ARG A 188 14.23 7.79 6.26
C ARG A 188 14.16 8.37 7.67
N SER A 189 15.14 9.17 8.11
CA SER A 189 15.19 9.74 9.47
C SER A 189 14.67 11.17 9.56
N ILE A 190 14.80 11.97 8.49
CA ILE A 190 14.44 13.39 8.47
C ILE A 190 12.98 13.64 8.87
N ARG A 191 12.03 12.95 8.24
CA ARG A 191 10.59 13.14 8.50
C ARG A 191 10.16 12.72 9.91
N PRO A 192 10.57 11.55 10.43
CA PRO A 192 10.32 11.19 11.83
C PRO A 192 10.82 12.24 12.82
N LEU A 193 12.02 12.81 12.60
CA LEU A 193 12.59 13.85 13.47
C LEU A 193 11.73 15.11 13.50
N LEU A 194 11.24 15.54 12.34
CA LEU A 194 10.39 16.73 12.19
C LEU A 194 8.90 16.47 12.48
N LYS A 195 8.51 15.20 12.71
CA LYS A 195 7.11 14.75 12.75
C LYS A 195 6.27 15.27 11.56
N ALA A 196 6.90 15.37 10.39
CA ALA A 196 6.29 15.91 9.18
C ALA A 196 5.91 14.78 8.21
N SER A 197 4.67 14.80 7.74
CA SER A 197 4.20 13.84 6.73
C SER A 197 4.83 14.10 5.35
N SER A 198 4.81 13.08 4.49
CA SER A 198 5.14 13.29 3.07
C SER A 198 4.13 14.21 2.38
N SER A 199 2.93 14.43 2.92
CA SER A 199 1.97 15.41 2.38
C SER A 199 2.38 16.86 2.68
N ARG A 200 3.07 17.09 3.80
CA ARG A 200 3.59 18.41 4.20
C ARG A 200 4.92 18.76 3.55
N MET A 201 5.80 17.76 3.45
CA MET A 201 7.22 17.98 3.18
C MET A 201 7.73 17.15 2.01
N ARG A 202 8.48 17.80 1.09
CA ARG A 202 9.25 17.15 0.02
C ARG A 202 10.74 17.25 0.29
N ILE A 203 11.48 16.22 -0.10
CA ILE A 203 12.95 16.20 -0.04
C ILE A 203 13.47 16.10 -1.48
N MET A 204 14.20 17.12 -1.94
CA MET A 204 14.53 17.32 -3.35
C MET A 204 16.03 17.54 -3.58
N GLY A 205 16.52 17.24 -4.78
CA GLY A 205 17.79 17.81 -5.24
C GLY A 205 17.58 19.25 -5.71
N LYS A 206 18.56 20.14 -5.51
CA LYS A 206 18.59 21.46 -6.18
C LYS A 206 18.56 21.23 -7.71
N PRO A 207 17.73 21.95 -8.49
CA PRO A 207 17.54 21.61 -9.90
C PRO A 207 18.75 22.05 -10.74
N MET A 208 19.58 21.10 -11.14
CA MET A 208 20.79 21.34 -11.96
C MET A 208 20.50 21.17 -13.46
N THR A 209 19.49 20.37 -13.81
CA THR A 209 19.10 20.05 -15.19
C THR A 209 17.65 20.43 -15.49
N ASP A 210 17.22 20.44 -16.76
CA ASP A 210 15.82 20.71 -17.11
C ASP A 210 14.88 19.57 -16.67
N ASP A 211 15.38 18.34 -16.64
CA ASP A 211 14.64 17.20 -16.09
C ASP A 211 14.34 17.40 -14.59
N ASP A 212 15.29 17.96 -13.83
CA ASP A 212 15.05 18.29 -12.42
C ASP A 212 13.92 19.33 -12.28
N LEU A 213 13.83 20.31 -13.18
CA LEU A 213 12.74 21.30 -13.15
C LEU A 213 11.36 20.67 -13.38
N ILE A 214 11.28 19.62 -14.20
CA ILE A 214 10.03 18.85 -14.38
C ILE A 214 9.65 18.17 -13.06
N HIS A 215 10.62 17.58 -12.35
CA HIS A 215 10.39 16.98 -11.03
C HIS A 215 9.96 18.01 -10.00
N TRP A 216 10.60 19.18 -9.95
CA TRP A 216 10.21 20.30 -9.08
C TRP A 216 8.81 20.82 -9.36
N LYS A 217 8.47 21.01 -10.63
CA LYS A 217 7.12 21.41 -11.04
C LYS A 217 6.07 20.39 -10.60
N THR A 218 6.39 19.11 -10.72
CA THR A 218 5.52 18.01 -10.26
C THR A 218 5.39 18.02 -8.74
N ALA A 219 6.48 18.20 -8.01
CA ALA A 219 6.50 18.27 -6.55
C ALA A 219 5.66 19.44 -6.02
N LEU A 220 5.77 20.62 -6.62
CA LEU A 220 4.96 21.80 -6.26
C LEU A 220 3.46 21.57 -6.50
N HIS A 221 3.09 20.97 -7.63
CA HIS A 221 1.69 20.63 -7.89
C HIS A 221 1.17 19.59 -6.89
N GLN A 222 1.98 18.60 -6.53
CA GLN A 222 1.59 17.59 -5.56
C GLN A 222 1.45 18.17 -4.17
N LEU A 223 2.39 19.02 -3.73
CA LEU A 223 2.27 19.75 -2.48
C LEU A 223 0.96 20.56 -2.45
N ALA A 224 0.67 21.33 -3.49
CA ALA A 224 -0.59 22.07 -3.58
C ALA A 224 -1.83 21.15 -3.44
N SER A 225 -1.82 20.01 -4.13
CA SER A 225 -2.90 19.01 -4.06
C SER A 225 -3.00 18.32 -2.69
N ASP A 226 -1.87 18.11 -2.00
CA ASP A 226 -1.78 17.38 -0.75
C ASP A 226 -2.07 18.25 0.48
N ARG A 227 -1.96 19.58 0.35
CA ARG A 227 -2.12 20.55 1.46
C ARG A 227 -3.39 20.32 2.30
N PRO A 228 -4.58 20.06 1.71
CA PRO A 228 -5.80 19.79 2.49
C PRO A 228 -5.74 18.53 3.35
N PHE A 229 -4.90 17.56 3.00
CA PHE A 229 -4.81 16.26 3.68
C PHE A 229 -3.74 16.22 4.78
N VAL A 230 -2.88 17.24 4.87
CA VAL A 230 -1.73 17.27 5.80
C VAL A 230 -2.16 16.98 7.23
N SER A 231 -3.13 17.74 7.75
CA SER A 231 -3.58 17.57 9.13
C SER A 231 -4.20 16.18 9.34
N ALA A 232 -5.05 15.70 8.43
CA ALA A 232 -5.67 14.38 8.56
C ALA A 232 -4.65 13.23 8.57
N VAL A 233 -3.59 13.32 7.74
CA VAL A 233 -2.51 12.32 7.71
C VAL A 233 -1.67 12.40 8.99
N GLU A 234 -1.31 13.60 9.44
CA GLU A 234 -0.48 13.79 10.63
C GLU A 234 -1.23 13.44 11.93
N ASP A 235 -2.53 13.73 12.00
CA ASP A 235 -3.41 13.31 13.09
C ASP A 235 -3.51 11.78 13.15
N PHE A 236 -3.63 11.11 12.00
CA PHE A 236 -3.59 9.65 11.96
C PHE A 236 -2.28 9.09 12.49
N VAL A 237 -1.14 9.64 12.05
CA VAL A 237 0.18 9.19 12.52
C VAL A 237 0.32 9.44 14.03
N SER A 238 -0.04 10.63 14.51
CA SER A 238 0.03 11.02 15.92
C SER A 238 -0.85 10.14 16.82
N GLU A 239 -2.11 9.93 16.44
CA GLU A 239 -3.02 9.07 17.20
C GLU A 239 -2.57 7.61 17.18
N THR A 240 -1.97 7.15 16.08
CA THR A 240 -1.38 5.80 16.00
C THR A 240 -0.17 5.66 16.90
N SER A 241 0.77 6.62 16.88
CA SER A 241 1.92 6.64 17.78
C SER A 241 1.50 6.63 19.25
N LYS A 242 0.53 7.47 19.62
CA LYS A 242 -0.03 7.52 20.97
C LYS A 242 -0.71 6.21 21.36
N GLY A 243 -1.51 5.62 20.47
CA GLY A 243 -2.14 4.32 20.68
C GLY A 243 -1.11 3.21 20.94
N LEU A 244 -0.03 3.18 20.16
CA LEU A 244 1.09 2.25 20.31
C LEU A 244 1.82 2.42 21.64
N GLU A 245 2.14 3.65 22.03
CA GLU A 245 2.80 3.94 23.31
C GLU A 245 1.94 3.50 24.50
N LEU A 246 0.64 3.77 24.46
CA LEU A 246 -0.30 3.37 25.50
C LEU A 246 -0.44 1.85 25.57
N ALA A 247 -0.62 1.18 24.44
CA ALA A 247 -0.74 -0.27 24.36
C ALA A 247 0.54 -0.98 24.83
N ALA A 248 1.72 -0.48 24.44
CA ALA A 248 3.00 -1.02 24.88
C ALA A 248 3.22 -0.83 26.39
N ARG A 249 2.84 0.33 26.93
CA ARG A 249 2.94 0.60 28.37
C ARG A 249 2.00 -0.30 29.18
N ASP A 250 0.76 -0.45 28.74
CA ASP A 250 -0.22 -1.34 29.38
C ASP A 250 0.26 -2.80 29.37
N GLN A 251 0.77 -3.28 28.23
CA GLN A 251 1.36 -4.60 28.12
C GLN A 251 2.55 -4.78 29.07
N ALA A 252 3.48 -3.82 29.10
CA ALA A 252 4.66 -3.88 29.97
C ALA A 252 4.26 -3.94 31.46
N ASN A 253 3.21 -3.22 31.86
CA ASN A 253 2.69 -3.29 33.22
C ASN A 253 2.09 -4.66 33.55
N LYS A 254 1.30 -5.24 32.63
CA LYS A 254 0.68 -6.56 32.81
C LYS A 254 1.71 -7.69 32.88
N LEU A 255 2.82 -7.59 32.15
CA LEU A 255 3.88 -8.61 32.19
C LEU A 255 4.50 -8.77 33.59
N TRP A 256 4.45 -7.75 34.45
CA TRP A 256 4.89 -7.85 35.85
C TRP A 256 4.01 -8.77 36.71
N GLU A 257 2.80 -9.10 36.26
CA GLU A 257 1.91 -10.04 36.96
C GLU A 257 2.24 -11.51 36.66
N LEU A 258 3.11 -11.77 35.67
CA LEU A 258 3.53 -13.13 35.34
C LEU A 258 4.46 -13.68 36.42
N ASP A 259 3.99 -14.68 37.14
CA ASP A 259 4.80 -15.45 38.07
C ASP A 259 5.35 -16.73 37.42
N LEU A 260 6.15 -17.50 38.17
CA LEU A 260 6.73 -18.74 37.67
C LEU A 260 5.65 -19.76 37.26
N GLN A 261 4.52 -19.80 37.95
CA GLN A 261 3.43 -20.71 37.63
C GLN A 261 2.81 -20.36 36.27
N ALA A 262 2.55 -19.08 36.00
CA ALA A 262 2.05 -18.62 34.71
C ALA A 262 3.02 -18.98 33.58
N MET A 263 4.33 -18.82 33.80
CA MET A 263 5.35 -19.18 32.81
C MET A 263 5.43 -20.69 32.57
N ASP A 264 5.28 -21.51 33.62
CA ASP A 264 5.25 -22.97 33.51
C ASP A 264 4.02 -23.45 32.72
N ILE A 265 2.84 -22.87 32.98
CA ILE A 265 1.61 -23.18 32.22
C ILE A 265 1.77 -22.82 30.74
N LEU A 266 2.37 -21.66 30.43
CA LEU A 266 2.63 -21.28 29.04
C LEU A 266 3.60 -22.25 28.36
N HIS A 267 4.63 -22.70 29.07
CA HIS A 267 5.59 -23.67 28.56
C HIS A 267 4.96 -25.05 28.33
N GLU A 268 4.17 -25.54 29.30
CA GLU A 268 3.43 -26.79 29.16
C GLU A 268 2.45 -26.72 27.97
N THR A 269 1.71 -25.62 27.84
CA THR A 269 0.75 -25.43 26.75
C THR A 269 1.45 -25.39 25.39
N ALA A 270 2.54 -24.63 25.26
CA ALA A 270 3.33 -24.61 24.03
C ALA A 270 3.87 -26.00 23.67
N THR A 271 4.32 -26.77 24.68
CA THR A 271 4.80 -28.15 24.49
C THR A 271 3.68 -29.08 24.01
N LEU A 272 2.48 -28.99 24.60
CA LEU A 272 1.31 -29.77 24.19
C LEU A 272 0.88 -29.47 22.76
N ASP A 273 0.94 -28.19 22.36
CA ASP A 273 0.64 -27.73 21.00
C ASP A 273 1.77 -28.02 20.00
N ASN A 274 2.89 -28.56 20.47
CA ASN A 274 4.11 -28.80 19.68
C ASN A 274 4.64 -27.52 19.02
N ASP A 275 4.57 -26.39 19.74
CA ASP A 275 5.08 -25.10 19.32
C ASP A 275 6.37 -24.73 20.08
N ASP A 276 7.16 -23.84 19.49
CA ASP A 276 8.30 -23.21 20.14
C ASP A 276 7.79 -22.25 21.24
N PHE A 277 8.27 -22.45 22.47
CA PHE A 277 7.83 -21.68 23.63
C PHE A 277 8.01 -20.17 23.43
N CYS A 278 9.15 -19.73 22.92
CA CYS A 278 9.42 -18.31 22.69
C CYS A 278 8.41 -17.74 21.69
N ARG A 279 8.18 -18.45 20.58
CA ARG A 279 7.18 -18.07 19.56
C ARG A 279 5.76 -18.00 20.14
N TYR A 280 5.39 -18.96 20.96
CA TYR A 280 4.07 -19.01 21.60
C TYR A 280 3.85 -17.76 22.46
N VAL A 281 4.83 -17.43 23.31
CA VAL A 281 4.79 -16.23 24.16
C VAL A 281 4.79 -14.94 23.33
N GLU A 282 5.63 -14.83 22.30
CA GLU A 282 5.65 -13.68 21.39
C GLU A 282 4.29 -13.46 20.71
N GLU A 283 3.63 -14.53 20.26
CA GLU A 283 2.31 -14.46 19.63
C GLU A 283 1.24 -13.99 20.63
N CYS A 284 1.25 -14.51 21.86
CA CYS A 284 0.37 -14.05 22.94
C CYS A 284 0.55 -12.54 23.21
N ILE A 285 1.80 -12.08 23.31
CA ILE A 285 2.12 -10.65 23.51
C ILE A 285 1.64 -9.82 22.31
N SER A 286 1.92 -10.28 21.09
CA SER A 286 1.55 -9.58 19.86
C SER A 286 0.03 -9.41 19.74
N ARG A 287 -0.73 -10.47 20.03
CA ARG A 287 -2.20 -10.43 20.00
C ARG A 287 -2.77 -9.51 21.07
N HIS A 288 -2.19 -9.51 22.27
CA HIS A 288 -2.64 -8.60 23.32
C HIS A 288 -2.38 -7.13 22.96
N LEU A 289 -1.20 -6.83 22.41
CA LEU A 289 -0.87 -5.50 21.90
C LEU A 289 -1.87 -5.06 20.81
N LEU A 290 -2.20 -5.96 19.88
CA LEU A 290 -3.20 -5.71 18.84
C LEU A 290 -4.58 -5.42 19.45
N THR A 291 -5.05 -6.21 20.40
CA THR A 291 -6.34 -5.98 21.07
C THR A 291 -6.37 -4.64 21.82
N ALA A 292 -5.28 -4.24 22.47
CA ALA A 292 -5.18 -2.93 23.11
C ALA A 292 -5.24 -1.78 22.09
N LEU A 293 -4.59 -1.94 20.93
CA LEU A 293 -4.66 -0.99 19.82
C LEU A 293 -6.06 -0.90 19.21
N GLU A 294 -6.74 -2.03 18.99
CA GLU A 294 -8.11 -2.07 18.47
C GLU A 294 -9.10 -1.37 19.40
N SER A 295 -8.84 -1.43 20.72
CA SER A 295 -9.63 -0.75 21.74
C SER A 295 -9.39 0.75 21.79
N TYR A 296 -8.29 1.25 21.22
CA TYR A 296 -7.97 2.68 21.15
C TYR A 296 -8.75 3.37 20.03
N THR A 297 -9.78 4.14 20.41
CA THR A 297 -10.71 4.77 19.46
C THR A 297 -10.11 5.91 18.62
N GLY A 298 -8.95 6.45 19.03
CA GLY A 298 -8.31 7.59 18.35
C GLY A 298 -7.88 7.25 16.93
N ILE A 299 -7.26 6.08 16.72
CA ILE A 299 -6.84 5.58 15.41
C ILE A 299 -8.04 5.44 14.46
N ARG A 300 -9.13 4.83 14.93
CA ARG A 300 -10.32 4.63 14.10
C ARG A 300 -11.00 5.95 13.73
N SER A 301 -11.01 6.90 14.66
CA SER A 301 -11.58 8.23 14.44
C SER A 301 -10.80 9.01 13.37
N SER A 302 -9.46 9.04 13.47
CA SER A 302 -8.62 9.74 12.50
C SER A 302 -8.62 9.06 11.12
N LEU A 303 -8.61 7.72 11.06
CA LEU A 303 -8.74 6.98 9.80
C LEU A 303 -10.08 7.23 9.09
N ARG A 304 -11.18 7.40 9.83
CA ARG A 304 -12.48 7.73 9.23
C ARG A 304 -12.44 9.09 8.55
N VAL A 305 -11.89 10.11 9.24
CA VAL A 305 -11.74 11.46 8.67
C VAL A 305 -10.88 11.41 7.41
N LEU A 306 -9.72 10.75 7.46
CA LEU A 306 -8.85 10.59 6.30
C LEU A 306 -9.54 9.82 5.16
N GLY A 307 -10.28 8.76 5.48
CA GLY A 307 -11.02 7.95 4.53
C GLY A 307 -12.10 8.74 3.79
N ASP A 308 -12.88 9.53 4.51
CA ASP A 308 -13.93 10.40 3.92
C ASP A 308 -13.30 11.44 2.99
N SER A 309 -12.20 12.10 3.41
CA SER A 309 -11.47 13.06 2.57
C SER A 309 -10.89 12.42 1.30
N LEU A 310 -10.33 11.21 1.39
CA LEU A 310 -9.79 10.49 0.23
C LEU A 310 -10.87 10.06 -0.75
N MET A 311 -12.04 9.63 -0.25
CA MET A 311 -13.18 9.26 -1.08
C MET A 311 -13.70 10.46 -1.88
N GLU A 312 -13.86 11.62 -1.24
CA GLU A 312 -14.26 12.85 -1.90
C GLU A 312 -13.27 13.26 -3.00
N HIS A 313 -11.96 13.19 -2.69
CA HIS A 313 -10.91 13.55 -3.64
C HIS A 313 -10.86 12.64 -4.88
N ARG A 314 -11.04 11.33 -4.68
CA ARG A 314 -10.98 10.32 -5.76
C ARG A 314 -12.13 10.43 -6.77
N ASN A 315 -13.21 11.13 -6.43
CA ASN A 315 -14.31 11.36 -7.36
C ASN A 315 -13.89 12.21 -8.57
N THR A 316 -12.88 13.07 -8.41
CA THR A 316 -12.45 14.02 -9.45
C THR A 316 -10.96 13.95 -9.78
N ASN A 317 -10.14 13.33 -8.92
CA ASN A 317 -8.68 13.37 -9.04
C ASN A 317 -8.02 12.01 -8.80
N VAL A 318 -6.83 11.83 -9.37
CA VAL A 318 -5.93 10.69 -9.09
C VAL A 318 -4.73 11.22 -8.32
N ILE A 319 -4.41 10.60 -7.18
CA ILE A 319 -3.21 10.95 -6.39
C ILE A 319 -1.99 10.38 -7.12
N ALA A 320 -1.13 11.28 -7.59
CA ALA A 320 0.09 10.92 -8.29
C ALA A 320 1.18 10.44 -7.31
N PRO A 321 2.12 9.58 -7.77
CA PRO A 321 3.28 9.20 -6.98
C PRO A 321 4.14 10.41 -6.60
N VAL A 322 4.58 10.49 -5.34
CA VAL A 322 5.39 11.60 -4.84
C VAL A 322 6.66 11.77 -5.69
N ALA A 323 6.89 13.00 -6.19
CA ALA A 323 8.11 13.38 -6.88
C ALA A 323 9.15 13.85 -5.86
N GLU A 324 10.08 12.97 -5.48
CA GLU A 324 11.16 13.24 -4.54
C GLU A 324 12.33 12.26 -4.70
N ILE A 325 13.46 12.50 -4.03
CA ILE A 325 14.68 11.70 -4.18
C ILE A 325 14.61 10.30 -3.51
N GLY A 326 13.48 9.93 -2.91
CA GLY A 326 13.27 8.67 -2.21
C GLY A 326 11.90 8.04 -2.52
N ASP A 327 11.76 6.75 -2.17
CA ASP A 327 10.52 6.01 -2.42
C ASP A 327 9.62 5.98 -1.17
N SER A 328 8.66 6.90 -1.10
CA SER A 328 7.65 6.95 -0.03
C SER A 328 6.80 5.67 0.06
N ARG A 329 6.73 4.85 -1.00
CA ARG A 329 6.02 3.56 -1.00
C ARG A 329 6.78 2.48 -0.24
N ALA A 330 8.06 2.69 0.09
CA ALA A 330 8.83 1.77 0.91
C ALA A 330 8.13 1.50 2.26
N ALA A 331 7.46 2.50 2.84
CA ALA A 331 6.67 2.34 4.06
C ALA A 331 5.49 1.36 3.86
N ILE A 332 4.75 1.50 2.75
CA ILE A 332 3.66 0.59 2.40
C ILE A 332 4.21 -0.82 2.14
N ARG A 333 5.33 -0.95 1.41
CA ARG A 333 5.97 -2.25 1.19
C ARG A 333 6.36 -2.91 2.51
N GLY A 334 6.95 -2.16 3.44
CA GLY A 334 7.29 -2.66 4.78
C GLY A 334 6.06 -3.12 5.56
N LEU A 335 4.98 -2.33 5.56
CA LEU A 335 3.71 -2.71 6.19
C LEU A 335 3.12 -3.97 5.57
N MET A 336 3.02 -4.05 4.24
CA MET A 336 2.47 -5.21 3.53
C MET A 336 3.34 -6.46 3.72
N ARG A 337 4.67 -6.30 3.74
CA ARG A 337 5.59 -7.40 4.08
C ARG A 337 5.30 -7.95 5.46
N SER A 338 5.08 -7.08 6.45
CA SER A 338 4.79 -7.53 7.82
C SER A 338 3.44 -8.25 7.97
N MET A 339 2.53 -8.15 6.99
CA MET A 339 1.27 -8.90 6.97
C MET A 339 1.47 -10.37 6.55
N GLU A 340 2.48 -10.65 5.72
CA GLU A 340 2.71 -11.99 5.18
C GLU A 340 3.92 -12.68 5.80
N TRP A 341 4.95 -11.91 6.16
CA TRP A 341 6.22 -12.39 6.71
C TRP A 341 6.34 -12.06 8.20
N ARG A 342 6.89 -13.01 8.95
CA ARG A 342 7.26 -12.83 10.35
C ARG A 342 8.61 -12.10 10.45
N GLY A 343 8.75 -11.21 11.42
CA GLY A 343 10.05 -10.67 11.83
C GLY A 343 10.71 -11.64 12.81
N GLY A 344 11.99 -11.96 12.62
CA GLY A 344 12.72 -12.85 13.52
C GLY A 344 14.05 -13.31 12.94
N PRO A 345 14.94 -13.89 13.78
CA PRO A 345 16.20 -14.45 13.31
C PRO A 345 15.91 -15.60 12.32
N SER A 346 16.65 -15.62 11.22
CA SER A 346 16.69 -16.75 10.31
C SER A 346 17.27 -17.99 11.01
N LEU A 347 17.11 -19.16 10.40
CA LEU A 347 17.77 -20.40 10.84
C LEU A 347 19.23 -20.13 11.21
N ASP A 348 19.62 -20.46 12.43
CA ASP A 348 21.00 -20.34 12.87
C ASP A 348 21.84 -21.50 12.32
N HIS A 349 22.32 -21.32 11.10
CA HIS A 349 23.18 -22.27 10.39
C HIS A 349 24.47 -22.60 11.16
N THR A 350 24.91 -21.75 12.09
CA THR A 350 26.14 -22.01 12.86
C THR A 350 25.98 -23.15 13.85
N THR A 351 24.76 -23.43 14.29
CA THR A 351 24.44 -24.53 15.22
C THR A 351 24.16 -25.85 14.52
N TYR A 352 24.08 -25.86 13.19
CA TYR A 352 23.78 -27.07 12.43
C TYR A 352 24.95 -28.07 12.50
N PRO A 353 24.73 -29.32 12.95
CA PRO A 353 25.80 -30.28 13.19
C PRO A 353 26.25 -30.98 11.90
N ALA A 354 26.80 -30.23 10.95
CA ALA A 354 27.13 -30.70 9.60
C ALA A 354 28.07 -31.92 9.56
N GLN A 355 28.99 -32.03 10.52
CA GLN A 355 29.96 -33.13 10.64
C GLN A 355 29.49 -34.29 11.53
N SER A 356 28.24 -34.27 12.02
CA SER A 356 27.69 -35.32 12.88
C SER A 356 26.97 -36.43 12.11
N SER A 357 26.50 -37.46 12.83
CA SER A 357 25.66 -38.53 12.28
C SER A 357 24.36 -38.01 11.67
N ALA A 358 23.76 -38.78 10.76
CA ALA A 358 22.46 -38.48 10.17
C ALA A 358 21.36 -38.26 11.23
N LEU A 359 21.40 -39.04 12.31
CA LEU A 359 20.50 -38.90 13.44
C LEU A 359 20.62 -37.51 14.11
N ASN A 360 21.83 -37.05 14.42
CA ASN A 360 22.04 -35.74 15.06
C ASN A 360 21.61 -34.59 14.13
N LYS A 361 21.83 -34.73 12.82
CA LYS A 361 21.36 -33.77 11.81
C LYS A 361 19.83 -33.73 11.78
N ALA A 362 19.18 -34.89 11.77
CA ALA A 362 17.72 -35.00 11.78
C ALA A 362 17.10 -34.46 13.08
N GLN A 363 17.73 -34.70 14.24
CA GLN A 363 17.31 -34.13 15.52
C GLN A 363 17.39 -32.60 15.51
N TRP A 364 18.46 -32.03 14.95
CA TRP A 364 18.57 -30.58 14.80
C TRP A 364 17.49 -30.05 13.85
N LEU A 365 17.31 -30.69 12.70
CA LEU A 365 16.31 -30.29 11.71
C LEU A 365 14.90 -30.31 12.32
N LYS A 366 14.55 -31.37 13.07
CA LYS A 366 13.26 -31.47 13.78
C LYS A 366 13.03 -30.29 14.73
N LYS A 367 14.08 -29.79 15.40
CA LYS A 367 13.98 -28.66 16.34
C LYS A 367 13.96 -27.30 15.63
N SER A 368 14.60 -27.20 14.47
CA SER A 368 14.85 -25.91 13.80
C SER A 368 13.90 -25.65 12.62
N LEU A 369 13.36 -26.69 11.98
CA LEU A 369 12.46 -26.57 10.84
C LEU A 369 11.03 -26.30 11.29
N ARG A 370 10.46 -25.17 10.86
CA ARG A 370 9.16 -24.68 11.32
C ARG A 370 8.12 -24.66 10.21
N PHE A 371 6.86 -24.83 10.57
CA PHE A 371 5.74 -24.64 9.63
C PHE A 371 5.70 -23.18 9.16
N GLY A 372 5.60 -22.96 7.85
CA GLY A 372 5.64 -21.64 7.22
C GLY A 372 7.04 -21.13 6.89
N MET A 373 8.09 -21.87 7.24
CA MET A 373 9.47 -21.48 6.96
C MET A 373 9.78 -21.53 5.47
N VAL A 374 10.43 -20.48 4.96
CA VAL A 374 10.88 -20.38 3.56
C VAL A 374 12.37 -20.63 3.52
N LEU A 375 12.75 -21.69 2.82
CA LEU A 375 14.12 -22.10 2.60
C LEU A 375 14.54 -21.78 1.17
N ARG A 376 15.83 -21.60 0.95
CA ARG A 376 16.44 -21.48 -0.37
C ARG A 376 17.48 -22.59 -0.54
N SER A 377 17.31 -23.40 -1.58
CA SER A 377 18.29 -24.42 -1.96
C SER A 377 19.50 -23.79 -2.65
N ASN A 378 20.54 -24.60 -2.84
CA ASN A 378 21.81 -24.17 -3.45
C ASN A 378 21.70 -23.70 -4.91
N ASP A 379 20.71 -24.18 -5.65
CA ASP A 379 20.37 -23.75 -7.00
C ASP A 379 19.59 -22.42 -7.02
N GLY A 380 19.31 -21.85 -5.86
CA GLY A 380 18.55 -20.61 -5.69
C GLY A 380 17.04 -20.80 -5.62
N THR A 381 16.53 -22.03 -5.79
CA THR A 381 15.09 -22.31 -5.72
C THR A 381 14.58 -22.10 -4.29
N GLU A 382 13.43 -21.42 -4.16
CA GLU A 382 12.77 -21.25 -2.86
C GLU A 382 11.79 -22.38 -2.56
N TRP A 383 11.67 -22.76 -1.29
CA TRP A 383 10.84 -23.86 -0.83
C TRP A 383 10.12 -23.47 0.46
N LEU A 384 8.79 -23.56 0.45
CA LEU A 384 7.95 -23.36 1.64
C LEU A 384 7.74 -24.68 2.37
N ASN A 385 8.10 -24.74 3.65
CA ASN A 385 7.78 -25.87 4.50
C ASN A 385 6.35 -25.76 5.04
N LEU A 386 5.50 -26.72 4.67
CA LEU A 386 4.13 -26.87 5.17
C LEU A 386 3.93 -28.18 5.95
N THR A 387 5.02 -28.82 6.38
CA THR A 387 4.94 -30.00 7.26
C THR A 387 4.26 -29.60 8.57
N GLN A 388 3.19 -30.29 8.98
CA GLN A 388 2.47 -29.94 10.19
C GLN A 388 3.37 -30.09 11.43
N ALA A 389 3.26 -29.15 12.37
CA ALA A 389 4.09 -29.14 13.58
C ALA A 389 3.92 -30.43 14.40
N CYS A 390 2.69 -30.97 14.48
CA CYS A 390 2.42 -32.25 15.14
C CYS A 390 3.15 -33.42 14.49
N ASP A 391 3.23 -33.48 13.15
CA ASP A 391 3.90 -34.57 12.43
C ASP A 391 5.41 -34.56 12.70
N LEU A 392 6.03 -33.37 12.67
CA LEU A 392 7.43 -33.17 13.01
C LEU A 392 7.73 -33.50 14.47
N ALA A 393 6.91 -33.03 15.41
CA ALA A 393 7.14 -33.20 16.83
C ALA A 393 6.91 -34.65 17.31
N GLN A 394 5.90 -35.33 16.77
CA GLN A 394 5.61 -36.74 17.10
C GLN A 394 6.57 -37.73 16.43
N ALA A 395 7.33 -37.30 15.41
CA ALA A 395 8.35 -38.14 14.78
C ALA A 395 9.38 -38.61 15.82
N LYS A 396 9.38 -39.92 16.08
CA LYS A 396 10.41 -40.57 16.91
C LYS A 396 11.66 -40.81 16.07
N GLU A 397 12.80 -40.97 16.74
CA GLU A 397 14.11 -41.12 16.09
C GLU A 397 14.17 -42.30 15.12
N ASP A 398 13.49 -43.41 15.46
CA ASP A 398 13.37 -44.63 14.63
C ASP A 398 12.41 -44.49 13.44
N ALA A 399 11.80 -43.32 13.28
CA ALA A 399 10.89 -42.98 12.20
C ALA A 399 11.37 -41.78 11.36
N PHE A 400 12.55 -41.22 11.62
CA PHE A 400 13.07 -40.07 10.85
C PHE A 400 13.31 -40.39 9.37
N ASP A 401 13.52 -41.65 9.02
CA ASP A 401 13.62 -42.17 7.66
C ASP A 401 12.25 -42.35 6.98
N LYS A 402 11.15 -42.31 7.75
CA LYS A 402 9.78 -42.60 7.28
C LYS A 402 8.85 -41.39 7.29
N VAL A 403 9.04 -40.46 8.22
CA VAL A 403 8.22 -39.24 8.31
C VAL A 403 8.66 -38.29 7.22
N SER A 404 7.77 -38.03 6.25
CA SER A 404 8.01 -37.13 5.14
C SER A 404 7.70 -35.68 5.50
N LEU A 405 8.53 -34.78 5.01
CA LEU A 405 8.25 -33.35 4.97
C LEU A 405 7.28 -33.03 3.82
N LEU A 406 6.68 -31.84 3.85
CA LEU A 406 5.94 -31.25 2.74
C LEU A 406 6.58 -29.90 2.38
N LEU A 407 7.33 -29.89 1.28
CA LEU A 407 7.96 -28.69 0.74
C LEU A 407 7.29 -28.31 -0.58
N ILE A 408 6.90 -27.04 -0.73
CA ILE A 408 6.29 -26.51 -1.95
C ILE A 408 7.26 -25.55 -2.63
N SER A 409 7.49 -25.72 -3.93
CA SER A 409 8.41 -24.84 -4.67
C SER A 409 7.84 -23.44 -4.84
N GLY A 410 8.72 -22.46 -4.65
CA GLY A 410 8.52 -21.06 -4.99
C GLY A 410 8.78 -20.80 -6.47
N VAL A 411 8.13 -19.76 -6.98
CA VAL A 411 8.31 -19.20 -8.31
C VAL A 411 8.25 -17.69 -8.16
N ARG A 412 9.30 -17.00 -8.61
CA ARG A 412 9.31 -15.55 -8.66
C ARG A 412 8.60 -15.06 -9.90
N SER A 413 7.73 -14.06 -9.73
CA SER A 413 7.08 -13.41 -10.85
C SER A 413 6.90 -11.91 -10.59
N ARG A 414 6.82 -11.13 -11.66
CA ARG A 414 6.33 -9.75 -11.57
C ARG A 414 4.81 -9.80 -11.44
N PRO A 415 4.17 -8.89 -10.68
CA PRO A 415 2.71 -8.87 -10.51
C PRO A 415 1.91 -8.90 -11.82
N LEU A 416 2.43 -8.28 -12.89
CA LEU A 416 1.80 -8.27 -14.23
C LEU A 416 1.88 -9.61 -14.96
N ASN A 417 2.84 -10.46 -14.60
CA ASN A 417 3.16 -11.72 -15.26
C ASN A 417 2.70 -12.93 -14.44
N GLN A 418 1.83 -12.73 -13.45
CA GLN A 418 1.28 -13.82 -12.64
C GLN A 418 0.49 -14.79 -13.51
N GLU A 419 0.79 -16.09 -13.39
CA GLU A 419 -0.03 -17.12 -14.01
C GLU A 419 -1.38 -17.20 -13.30
N LYS A 420 -2.47 -16.98 -14.03
CA LYS A 420 -3.83 -17.15 -13.50
C LYS A 420 -4.22 -18.63 -13.48
N ASN A 421 -3.56 -19.40 -12.63
CA ASN A 421 -3.79 -20.82 -12.44
C ASN A 421 -4.16 -21.09 -10.98
N GLN A 422 -5.20 -21.89 -10.73
CA GLN A 422 -5.62 -22.29 -9.38
C GLN A 422 -4.53 -23.05 -8.59
N ALA A 423 -3.44 -23.44 -9.24
CA ALA A 423 -2.30 -24.10 -8.60
C ALA A 423 -1.23 -23.14 -8.11
N MET A 424 -1.32 -21.85 -8.47
CA MET A 424 -0.36 -20.83 -8.07
C MET A 424 -0.97 -19.97 -6.97
N VAL A 425 -0.28 -19.85 -5.85
CA VAL A 425 -0.66 -18.94 -4.76
C VAL A 425 0.42 -17.88 -4.62
N TYR A 426 0.15 -16.68 -5.10
CA TYR A 426 1.09 -15.56 -5.05
C TYR A 426 0.94 -14.77 -3.76
N LEU A 427 2.08 -14.40 -3.17
CA LEU A 427 2.16 -13.40 -2.11
C LEU A 427 1.93 -12.01 -2.70
N SER A 428 1.44 -11.10 -1.87
CA SER A 428 1.20 -9.69 -2.22
C SER A 428 2.41 -8.81 -1.91
N SER A 429 3.36 -9.31 -1.11
CA SER A 429 4.58 -8.63 -0.70
C SER A 429 5.84 -9.35 -1.15
N THR A 430 6.95 -8.62 -1.15
CA THR A 430 8.28 -9.15 -1.44
C THR A 430 8.96 -9.65 -0.16
N ALA A 431 9.89 -10.60 -0.30
CA ALA A 431 10.61 -11.14 0.86
C ALA A 431 11.57 -10.10 1.46
N THR A 432 12.07 -9.17 0.63
CA THR A 432 12.90 -8.03 1.04
C THR A 432 12.44 -6.72 0.41
N ASP A 433 12.87 -5.60 0.98
CA ASP A 433 12.42 -4.25 0.59
C ASP A 433 13.01 -3.77 -0.76
N THR A 434 14.02 -4.47 -1.28
CA THR A 434 14.75 -4.15 -2.52
C THR A 434 14.33 -5.01 -3.72
N GLU A 435 13.58 -6.08 -3.47
CA GLU A 435 13.08 -6.96 -4.53
C GLU A 435 11.92 -6.33 -5.31
N THR A 436 11.83 -6.67 -6.59
CA THR A 436 10.77 -6.22 -7.51
C THR A 436 9.83 -7.34 -7.92
N GLU A 437 10.17 -8.57 -7.58
CA GLU A 437 9.41 -9.78 -7.86
C GLU A 437 8.78 -10.29 -6.58
N ILE A 438 7.55 -10.75 -6.69
CA ILE A 438 6.83 -11.40 -5.61
C ILE A 438 7.04 -12.91 -5.70
N LEU A 439 6.97 -13.58 -4.55
CA LEU A 439 7.06 -15.02 -4.49
C LEU A 439 5.68 -15.64 -4.65
N GLY A 440 5.57 -16.68 -5.46
CA GLY A 440 4.38 -17.50 -5.57
C GLY A 440 4.69 -18.97 -5.35
N TRP A 441 3.73 -19.72 -4.82
CA TRP A 441 3.88 -21.12 -4.47
C TRP A 441 3.19 -21.99 -5.50
N ASN A 442 3.96 -22.85 -6.15
CA ASN A 442 3.43 -23.80 -7.13
C ASN A 442 2.98 -25.07 -6.43
N LEU A 443 1.68 -25.17 -6.14
CA LEU A 443 1.08 -26.29 -5.43
C LEU A 443 1.12 -27.62 -6.21
N ARG A 444 1.62 -27.64 -7.46
CA ARG A 444 1.90 -28.87 -8.21
C ARG A 444 3.33 -29.36 -8.05
N ASN A 445 4.26 -28.44 -7.73
CA ASN A 445 5.67 -28.76 -7.60
C ASN A 445 6.01 -28.93 -6.12
N ILE A 446 5.92 -30.18 -5.65
CA ILE A 446 6.16 -30.54 -4.25
C ILE A 446 7.37 -31.45 -4.12
N ARG A 447 8.04 -31.37 -2.98
CA ARG A 447 9.03 -32.33 -2.51
C ARG A 447 8.61 -32.88 -1.16
N THR A 448 8.71 -34.19 -0.99
CA THR A 448 8.35 -34.86 0.26
C THR A 448 9.47 -35.79 0.76
N PRO A 449 10.70 -35.28 0.97
CA PRO A 449 11.81 -36.09 1.50
C PRO A 449 11.50 -36.53 2.93
N SER A 450 12.11 -37.61 3.39
CA SER A 450 12.10 -37.91 4.83
C SER A 450 12.86 -36.85 5.63
N ILE A 451 12.60 -36.75 6.94
CA ILE A 451 13.36 -35.85 7.84
C ILE A 451 14.86 -36.12 7.72
N GLN A 452 15.27 -37.39 7.69
CA GLN A 452 16.68 -37.77 7.58
C GLN A 452 17.27 -37.41 6.21
N GLU A 453 16.58 -37.72 5.11
CA GLU A 453 17.03 -37.37 3.76
C GLU A 453 17.23 -35.86 3.61
N PHE A 454 16.27 -35.07 4.08
CA PHE A 454 16.38 -33.61 4.02
C PHE A 454 17.48 -33.08 4.93
N ALA A 455 17.65 -33.67 6.11
CA ALA A 455 18.72 -33.28 7.03
C ALA A 455 20.11 -33.56 6.44
N GLU A 456 20.27 -34.61 5.63
CA GLU A 456 21.51 -34.88 4.90
C GLU A 456 21.71 -33.91 3.73
N ASP A 457 20.65 -33.60 2.98
CA ASP A 457 20.69 -32.63 1.88
C ASP A 457 20.94 -31.20 2.37
N PHE A 458 20.51 -30.86 3.60
CA PHE A 458 20.67 -29.51 4.18
C PHE A 458 22.13 -29.04 4.19
N VAL A 459 23.09 -29.96 4.33
CA VAL A 459 24.55 -29.69 4.25
C VAL A 459 24.94 -29.02 2.93
N ASN A 460 24.19 -29.25 1.85
CA ASN A 460 24.52 -28.83 0.49
C ASN A 460 24.27 -27.34 0.22
N GLY A 461 24.17 -26.49 1.25
CA GLY A 461 24.06 -25.03 1.11
C GLY A 461 22.64 -24.48 1.17
N TRP A 462 21.73 -25.18 1.87
CA TRP A 462 20.40 -24.64 2.15
C TRP A 462 20.48 -23.45 3.10
N SER A 463 19.66 -22.43 2.86
CA SER A 463 19.59 -21.23 3.69
C SER A 463 18.14 -20.86 4.04
N GLY A 464 17.95 -20.13 5.13
CA GLY A 464 16.65 -19.62 5.54
C GLY A 464 16.43 -18.23 4.95
N LEU A 465 15.36 -18.03 4.19
CA LEU A 465 14.99 -16.73 3.65
C LEU A 465 14.10 -15.95 4.62
N GLY A 466 13.23 -16.65 5.35
CA GLY A 466 12.30 -16.08 6.31
C GLY A 466 11.23 -17.08 6.73
N GLU A 467 10.20 -16.61 7.43
CA GLU A 467 9.05 -17.39 7.86
C GLU A 467 7.78 -16.64 7.48
N LEU A 468 6.83 -17.31 6.82
CA LEU A 468 5.49 -16.76 6.62
C LEU A 468 4.73 -16.77 7.93
N ARG A 469 3.82 -15.81 8.12
CA ARG A 469 2.88 -15.88 9.24
C ARG A 469 2.01 -17.14 9.15
N LEU A 470 1.61 -17.63 10.32
CA LEU A 470 0.90 -18.91 10.46
C LEU A 470 -0.40 -18.97 9.65
N ASP A 471 -1.18 -17.88 9.66
CA ASP A 471 -2.43 -17.76 8.90
C ASP A 471 -2.19 -17.85 7.38
N GLN A 472 -1.13 -17.24 6.88
CA GLN A 472 -0.76 -17.31 5.46
C GLN A 472 -0.29 -18.72 5.08
N ALA A 473 0.61 -19.31 5.84
CA ALA A 473 1.07 -20.67 5.62
C ALA A 473 -0.08 -21.69 5.70
N GLN A 474 -1.00 -21.53 6.65
CA GLN A 474 -2.19 -22.38 6.80
C GLN A 474 -3.15 -22.22 5.63
N SER A 475 -3.38 -21.00 5.14
CA SER A 475 -4.20 -20.74 3.95
C SER A 475 -3.64 -21.48 2.71
N ILE A 476 -2.33 -21.45 2.51
CA ILE A 476 -1.65 -22.17 1.43
C ILE A 476 -1.80 -23.69 1.63
N ALA A 477 -1.59 -24.20 2.84
CA ALA A 477 -1.75 -25.61 3.18
C ALA A 477 -3.18 -26.12 2.95
N ALA A 478 -4.19 -25.34 3.34
CA ALA A 478 -5.60 -25.65 3.10
C ALA A 478 -5.93 -25.69 1.61
N THR A 479 -5.38 -24.75 0.83
CA THR A 479 -5.52 -24.73 -0.63
C THR A 479 -4.89 -25.95 -1.27
N TYR A 480 -3.69 -26.34 -0.84
CA TYR A 480 -3.04 -27.58 -1.28
C TYR A 480 -3.88 -28.81 -0.94
N SER A 481 -4.33 -28.94 0.32
CA SER A 481 -5.16 -30.07 0.78
C SER A 481 -6.46 -30.19 -0.02
N SER A 482 -7.19 -29.08 -0.22
CA SER A 482 -8.41 -29.05 -1.03
C SER A 482 -8.17 -29.52 -2.47
N ARG A 483 -7.00 -29.23 -3.04
CA ARG A 483 -6.63 -29.69 -4.38
C ARG A 483 -6.28 -31.17 -4.40
N ALA A 484 -5.49 -31.63 -3.43
CA ALA A 484 -5.09 -33.03 -3.31
C ALA A 484 -6.30 -33.94 -3.05
N SER A 485 -7.33 -33.44 -2.33
CA SER A 485 -8.54 -34.19 -2.00
C SER A 485 -9.62 -34.17 -3.09
N ARG A 486 -9.46 -33.38 -4.16
CA ARG A 486 -10.45 -33.32 -5.27
C ARG A 486 -10.38 -34.59 -6.09
N VAL A 487 -11.25 -35.54 -5.76
CA VAL A 487 -11.56 -36.69 -6.62
C VAL A 487 -12.52 -36.24 -7.72
N GLY A 488 -12.27 -36.63 -8.96
CA GLY A 488 -13.19 -36.40 -10.07
C GLY A 488 -14.49 -37.17 -9.85
N LEU A 489 -15.49 -36.54 -9.25
CA LEU A 489 -16.80 -37.16 -9.05
C LEU A 489 -17.63 -37.10 -10.33
N GLN A 490 -18.32 -38.20 -10.63
CA GLN A 490 -19.34 -38.23 -11.69
C GLN A 490 -20.43 -37.21 -11.35
N ARG A 491 -20.75 -36.31 -12.29
CA ARG A 491 -21.89 -35.39 -12.11
C ARG A 491 -23.18 -36.19 -12.11
N ARG A 492 -23.98 -36.08 -11.05
CA ARG A 492 -25.33 -36.64 -11.01
C ARG A 492 -26.24 -35.81 -11.92
N LEU A 493 -26.87 -36.47 -12.90
CA LEU A 493 -27.91 -35.87 -13.73
C LEU A 493 -29.23 -35.90 -12.96
N SER A 494 -29.94 -34.78 -12.93
CA SER A 494 -31.32 -34.71 -12.43
C SER A 494 -32.23 -34.48 -13.62
N SER A 495 -33.11 -35.44 -13.92
CA SER A 495 -34.23 -35.25 -14.86
C SER A 495 -35.55 -35.63 -14.21
N TRP A 496 -36.63 -35.00 -14.65
CA TRP A 496 -37.97 -35.20 -14.10
C TRP A 496 -39.04 -34.99 -15.16
N HIS A 497 -40.22 -35.55 -14.90
CA HIS A 497 -41.40 -35.35 -15.73
C HIS A 497 -42.12 -34.06 -15.37
N LEU A 498 -42.69 -33.43 -16.39
CA LEU A 498 -43.52 -32.26 -16.29
C LEU A 498 -44.96 -32.60 -16.64
N GLN A 499 -45.88 -31.97 -15.92
CA GLN A 499 -47.29 -31.90 -16.25
C GLN A 499 -47.70 -30.44 -16.29
N GLY A 500 -48.73 -30.13 -17.06
CA GLY A 500 -49.14 -28.74 -17.22
C GLY A 500 -50.41 -28.55 -18.02
N THR A 501 -50.68 -27.30 -18.31
CA THR A 501 -51.77 -26.89 -19.18
C THR A 501 -51.35 -25.71 -20.07
N ALA A 502 -51.84 -25.72 -21.31
CA ALA A 502 -51.66 -24.67 -22.28
C ALA A 502 -52.98 -23.92 -22.49
N LEU A 503 -52.91 -22.59 -22.46
CA LEU A 503 -54.07 -21.72 -22.65
C LEU A 503 -53.65 -20.34 -23.18
N LEU A 504 -54.57 -19.60 -23.78
CA LEU A 504 -54.31 -18.21 -24.15
C LEU A 504 -54.33 -17.31 -22.92
N ALA A 505 -53.47 -16.28 -22.91
CA ALA A 505 -53.45 -15.29 -21.84
C ALA A 505 -54.80 -14.54 -21.73
N GLY A 506 -55.52 -14.33 -22.84
CA GLY A 506 -56.87 -13.78 -22.84
C GLY A 506 -57.88 -14.68 -22.10
N THR A 507 -57.83 -15.99 -22.37
CA THR A 507 -58.64 -16.99 -21.66
C THR A 507 -58.30 -17.02 -20.18
N LEU A 508 -57.01 -16.97 -19.84
CA LEU A 508 -56.59 -16.87 -18.44
C LEU A 508 -57.15 -15.61 -17.80
N SER A 509 -57.05 -14.43 -18.45
CA SER A 509 -57.54 -13.14 -17.92
C SER A 509 -59.05 -13.17 -17.62
N GLU A 510 -59.84 -13.77 -18.51
CA GLU A 510 -61.31 -13.81 -18.45
C GLU A 510 -61.88 -14.96 -17.59
N ALA A 511 -61.06 -15.95 -17.20
CA ALA A 511 -61.51 -17.09 -16.40
C ALA A 511 -62.02 -16.71 -15.00
N ASP A 512 -63.04 -17.42 -14.51
CA ASP A 512 -63.50 -17.31 -13.12
C ASP A 512 -62.35 -17.65 -12.16
N PRO A 513 -61.94 -16.74 -11.24
CA PRO A 513 -60.85 -16.98 -10.31
C PRO A 513 -60.98 -18.26 -9.46
N GLU A 514 -62.21 -18.68 -9.14
CA GLU A 514 -62.46 -19.87 -8.31
C GLU A 514 -62.52 -21.18 -9.12
N SER A 515 -62.39 -21.11 -10.45
CA SER A 515 -62.43 -22.31 -11.30
C SER A 515 -61.14 -23.13 -11.21
N VAL A 516 -61.31 -24.44 -11.41
CA VAL A 516 -60.20 -25.39 -11.54
C VAL A 516 -59.36 -25.02 -12.77
N LEU A 517 -58.04 -25.26 -12.70
CA LEU A 517 -57.14 -25.10 -13.84
C LEU A 517 -57.69 -25.83 -15.07
N ALA A 518 -57.99 -25.06 -16.11
CA ALA A 518 -58.56 -25.54 -17.37
C ALA A 518 -57.71 -25.04 -18.55
N GLY A 519 -57.57 -25.90 -19.56
CA GLY A 519 -56.77 -25.65 -20.75
C GLY A 519 -56.38 -26.97 -21.40
N THR A 520 -55.59 -26.91 -22.47
CA THR A 520 -55.08 -28.11 -23.16
C THR A 520 -54.03 -28.79 -22.28
N PRO A 521 -54.23 -30.03 -21.83
CA PRO A 521 -53.23 -30.73 -21.01
C PRO A 521 -51.91 -30.86 -21.77
N LEU A 522 -50.80 -30.73 -21.05
CA LEU A 522 -49.47 -30.94 -21.62
C LEU A 522 -48.57 -31.73 -20.66
N THR A 523 -47.66 -32.51 -21.24
CA THR A 523 -46.62 -33.29 -20.59
C THR A 523 -45.27 -32.94 -21.20
N GLY A 524 -44.21 -33.20 -20.45
CA GLY A 524 -42.85 -32.95 -20.91
C GLY A 524 -41.80 -33.49 -19.96
N HIS A 525 -40.57 -33.06 -20.18
CA HIS A 525 -39.42 -33.42 -19.37
C HIS A 525 -38.57 -32.19 -19.09
N ALA A 526 -37.93 -32.17 -17.92
CA ALA A 526 -36.90 -31.19 -17.64
C ALA A 526 -35.64 -31.85 -17.06
N MET A 527 -34.50 -31.21 -17.29
CA MET A 527 -33.19 -31.68 -16.88
C MET A 527 -32.34 -30.51 -16.37
N SER A 528 -31.68 -30.70 -15.22
CA SER A 528 -30.79 -29.68 -14.67
C SER A 528 -29.44 -29.67 -15.39
N ARG A 529 -29.02 -28.49 -15.87
CA ARG A 529 -27.69 -28.24 -16.46
C ARG A 529 -26.76 -27.47 -15.51
N GLY A 530 -27.11 -27.35 -14.23
CA GLY A 530 -26.37 -26.62 -13.21
C GLY A 530 -26.90 -25.21 -12.99
N ASN A 531 -26.69 -24.31 -13.95
CA ASN A 531 -27.12 -22.89 -13.82
C ASN A 531 -28.54 -22.62 -14.36
N SER A 532 -29.10 -23.55 -15.13
CA SER A 532 -30.44 -23.47 -15.73
C SER A 532 -30.99 -24.89 -15.94
N ASP A 533 -32.32 -25.00 -15.93
CA ASP A 533 -33.03 -26.22 -16.29
C ASP A 533 -33.40 -26.16 -17.77
N GLU A 534 -33.20 -27.28 -18.47
CA GLU A 534 -33.61 -27.46 -19.86
C GLU A 534 -34.96 -28.15 -19.89
N LEU A 535 -35.93 -27.55 -20.58
CA LEU A 535 -37.33 -27.98 -20.61
C LEU A 535 -37.76 -28.40 -22.01
N HIS A 536 -38.42 -29.55 -22.10
CA HIS A 536 -38.95 -30.16 -23.33
C HIS A 536 -40.44 -30.47 -23.14
N ILE A 537 -41.24 -30.19 -24.16
CA ILE A 537 -42.65 -30.62 -24.23
C ILE A 537 -42.74 -31.86 -25.11
N ASP A 538 -43.56 -32.82 -24.71
CA ASP A 538 -43.71 -34.06 -25.47
C ASP A 538 -44.38 -33.82 -26.81
N ARG A 539 -44.08 -34.68 -27.78
CA ARG A 539 -44.65 -34.61 -29.13
C ARG A 539 -46.17 -34.63 -29.14
N GLU A 540 -46.78 -35.47 -28.30
CA GLU A 540 -48.24 -35.60 -28.20
C GLU A 540 -48.86 -34.29 -27.70
N SER A 541 -48.26 -33.69 -26.67
CA SER A 541 -48.67 -32.40 -26.13
C SER A 541 -48.50 -31.26 -27.13
N MET A 542 -47.41 -31.28 -27.91
CA MET A 542 -47.20 -30.33 -29.00
C MET A 542 -48.30 -30.46 -30.07
N SER A 543 -48.66 -31.68 -30.48
CA SER A 543 -49.78 -31.91 -31.41
C SER A 543 -51.11 -31.39 -30.85
N SER A 544 -51.43 -31.65 -29.58
CA SER A 544 -52.66 -31.14 -28.94
C SER A 544 -52.67 -29.61 -28.83
N ILE A 545 -51.54 -28.97 -28.58
CA ILE A 545 -51.41 -27.50 -28.56
C ILE A 545 -51.65 -26.92 -29.95
N ILE A 546 -51.08 -27.53 -31.00
CA ILE A 546 -51.26 -27.11 -32.40
C ILE A 546 -52.73 -27.20 -32.82
N GLU A 547 -53.43 -28.28 -32.44
CA GLU A 547 -54.85 -28.46 -32.73
C GLU A 547 -55.73 -27.45 -31.98
N ALA A 548 -55.44 -27.20 -30.71
CA ALA A 548 -56.21 -26.26 -29.87
C ALA A 548 -55.93 -24.79 -30.19
N PHE A 549 -54.71 -24.45 -30.63
CA PHE A 549 -54.24 -23.08 -30.86
C PHE A 549 -53.47 -22.95 -32.19
N PRO A 550 -54.12 -23.19 -33.36
CA PRO A 550 -53.44 -23.22 -34.65
C PRO A 550 -52.82 -21.87 -35.06
N ALA A 551 -53.34 -20.75 -34.54
CA ALA A 551 -52.79 -19.41 -34.77
C ALA A 551 -51.53 -19.12 -33.94
N SER A 552 -51.17 -19.98 -32.98
CA SER A 552 -50.01 -19.84 -32.10
C SER A 552 -48.80 -20.66 -32.54
N ILE A 553 -48.84 -21.25 -33.75
CA ILE A 553 -47.72 -22.00 -34.33
C ILE A 553 -46.62 -21.01 -34.76
N ASN A 554 -45.45 -21.11 -34.14
CA ASN A 554 -44.29 -20.30 -34.47
C ASN A 554 -42.98 -20.98 -34.02
N GLU A 555 -41.85 -20.34 -34.34
CA GLU A 555 -40.52 -20.84 -33.96
C GLU A 555 -40.34 -20.97 -32.43
N GLU A 556 -40.99 -20.13 -31.62
CA GLU A 556 -40.85 -20.14 -30.17
C GLU A 556 -41.50 -21.38 -29.55
N LEU A 557 -42.67 -21.78 -30.06
CA LEU A 557 -43.34 -23.02 -29.65
C LEU A 557 -42.55 -24.26 -30.10
N LEU A 558 -41.97 -24.24 -31.30
CA LEU A 558 -41.07 -25.31 -31.77
C LEU A 558 -39.82 -25.43 -30.89
N ARG A 559 -39.27 -24.31 -30.40
CA ARG A 559 -38.16 -24.34 -29.43
C ARG A 559 -38.55 -25.02 -28.12
N ALA A 560 -39.78 -24.82 -27.64
CA ALA A 560 -40.28 -25.51 -26.44
C ALA A 560 -40.34 -27.04 -26.60
N TYR A 561 -40.53 -27.54 -27.82
CA TYR A 561 -40.42 -28.96 -28.15
C TYR A 561 -38.95 -29.43 -28.28
N MET A 562 -38.05 -28.58 -28.81
CA MET A 562 -36.63 -28.91 -29.00
C MET A 562 -35.77 -28.76 -27.74
N GLY A 563 -36.24 -28.03 -26.74
CA GLY A 563 -35.50 -27.73 -25.52
C GLY A 563 -35.33 -26.23 -25.29
N VAL A 564 -35.78 -25.73 -24.14
CA VAL A 564 -35.59 -24.33 -23.73
C VAL A 564 -34.92 -24.25 -22.37
N GLN A 565 -33.92 -23.37 -22.24
CA GLN A 565 -33.26 -23.11 -20.97
C GLN A 565 -34.04 -22.07 -20.15
N LEU A 566 -34.40 -22.45 -18.93
CA LEU A 566 -35.03 -21.60 -17.93
C LEU A 566 -34.17 -21.59 -16.67
N LYS A 567 -33.91 -20.42 -16.11
CA LYS A 567 -33.34 -20.34 -14.75
C LYS A 567 -34.39 -20.84 -13.74
N ALA A 568 -33.95 -21.56 -12.72
CA ALA A 568 -34.85 -22.10 -11.69
C ALA A 568 -35.75 -20.99 -11.12
N GLY A 569 -37.07 -21.21 -11.11
CA GLY A 569 -38.07 -20.27 -10.60
C GLY A 569 -38.41 -19.08 -11.50
N ASN A 570 -37.80 -18.96 -12.68
CA ASN A 570 -38.09 -17.90 -13.64
C ASN A 570 -39.12 -18.33 -14.71
N LYS A 571 -39.71 -17.32 -15.35
CA LYS A 571 -40.55 -17.48 -16.54
C LYS A 571 -39.74 -17.14 -17.77
N LEU A 572 -40.08 -17.74 -18.90
CA LEU A 572 -39.65 -17.26 -20.21
C LEU A 572 -40.79 -16.48 -20.82
N ILE A 573 -40.52 -15.27 -21.29
CA ILE A 573 -41.50 -14.42 -21.95
C ILE A 573 -40.91 -14.00 -23.28
N ASN A 574 -41.57 -14.38 -24.35
CA ASN A 574 -41.22 -14.01 -25.70
C ASN A 574 -42.37 -13.23 -26.37
N GLU A 575 -42.26 -12.99 -27.68
CA GLU A 575 -43.25 -12.21 -28.41
C GLU A 575 -44.60 -12.91 -28.49
N THR A 576 -44.63 -14.24 -28.49
CA THR A 576 -45.86 -15.02 -28.69
C THR A 576 -46.12 -16.05 -27.60
N LEU A 577 -45.10 -16.37 -26.80
CA LEU A 577 -45.11 -17.46 -25.83
C LEU A 577 -44.71 -17.00 -24.43
N LEU A 578 -45.38 -17.50 -23.41
CA LEU A 578 -44.95 -17.43 -22.01
C LEU A 578 -44.84 -18.85 -21.45
N ILE A 579 -43.69 -19.21 -20.90
CA ILE A 579 -43.49 -20.48 -20.19
C ILE A 579 -43.36 -20.19 -18.70
N TYR A 580 -44.26 -20.76 -17.91
CA TYR A 580 -44.23 -20.78 -16.46
C TYR A 580 -43.85 -22.19 -16.02
N CYS A 581 -42.71 -22.36 -15.34
CA CYS A 581 -42.26 -23.65 -14.80
C CYS A 581 -41.97 -23.53 -13.30
N LYS A 582 -42.95 -23.88 -12.45
CA LYS A 582 -42.81 -23.83 -10.97
C LYS A 582 -43.79 -24.83 -10.31
N GLU A 583 -44.36 -24.49 -9.16
CA GLU A 583 -45.34 -25.32 -8.46
C GLU A 583 -46.70 -25.28 -9.15
N LYS A 584 -47.44 -26.40 -9.04
CA LYS A 584 -48.79 -26.53 -9.56
C LYS A 584 -49.71 -25.49 -8.90
N PRO A 585 -50.32 -24.57 -9.67
CA PRO A 585 -51.31 -23.65 -9.11
C PRO A 585 -52.53 -24.41 -8.59
N SER A 586 -53.16 -23.95 -7.50
CA SER A 586 -54.34 -24.62 -6.94
C SER A 586 -55.63 -24.22 -7.69
N SER A 587 -55.60 -23.08 -8.38
CA SER A 587 -56.74 -22.46 -9.05
C SER A 587 -56.32 -21.56 -10.21
N MET A 588 -57.29 -21.11 -11.01
CA MET A 588 -57.06 -20.04 -11.99
C MET A 588 -56.62 -18.72 -11.34
N ARG A 589 -57.11 -18.40 -10.13
CA ARG A 589 -56.63 -17.25 -9.34
C ARG A 589 -55.13 -17.30 -9.09
N ASP A 590 -54.62 -18.46 -8.66
CA ASP A 590 -53.20 -18.62 -8.35
C ASP A 590 -52.35 -18.44 -9.60
N LEU A 591 -52.75 -19.07 -10.71
CA LEU A 591 -52.04 -18.94 -11.98
C LEU A 591 -52.05 -17.49 -12.51
N LYS A 592 -53.19 -16.78 -12.37
CA LYS A 592 -53.29 -15.35 -12.69
C LYS A 592 -52.29 -14.53 -11.88
N PHE A 593 -52.27 -14.69 -10.56
CA PHE A 593 -51.35 -13.98 -9.68
C PHE A 593 -49.89 -14.27 -10.04
N LEU A 594 -49.58 -15.55 -10.27
CA LEU A 594 -48.24 -15.99 -10.59
C LEU A 594 -47.76 -15.45 -11.94
N ILE A 595 -48.62 -15.29 -12.94
CA ILE A 595 -48.25 -14.80 -14.27
C ILE A 595 -48.30 -13.27 -14.38
N ASN A 596 -49.22 -12.58 -13.70
CA ASN A 596 -49.52 -11.15 -13.86
C ASN A 596 -48.53 -10.18 -13.18
N HIS A 597 -47.22 -10.39 -13.36
CA HIS A 597 -46.22 -9.38 -13.05
C HIS A 597 -46.45 -8.11 -13.87
N ASP A 598 -46.25 -6.93 -13.28
CA ASP A 598 -46.35 -5.62 -13.96
C ASP A 598 -47.62 -5.42 -14.80
N ASN A 599 -48.75 -5.99 -14.37
CA ASN A 599 -50.03 -5.98 -15.10
C ASN A 599 -49.95 -6.60 -16.51
N TRP A 600 -49.07 -7.59 -16.72
CA TRP A 600 -48.85 -8.26 -18.02
C TRP A 600 -50.13 -8.82 -18.64
N LEU A 601 -51.05 -9.40 -17.85
CA LEU A 601 -52.34 -9.91 -18.34
C LEU A 601 -53.34 -8.81 -18.68
N SER A 602 -53.13 -7.58 -18.20
CA SER A 602 -53.99 -6.41 -18.48
C SER A 602 -53.62 -5.72 -19.80
N ASN A 603 -52.45 -6.02 -20.39
CA ASN A 603 -52.07 -5.48 -21.69
C ASN A 603 -52.79 -6.25 -22.82
N GLY A 604 -53.62 -5.54 -23.59
CA GLY A 604 -54.40 -6.10 -24.69
C GLY A 604 -53.58 -6.82 -25.76
N GLN A 605 -52.31 -6.43 -25.97
CA GLN A 605 -51.40 -7.10 -26.92
C GLN A 605 -51.00 -8.50 -26.46
N ASN A 606 -51.06 -8.79 -25.16
CA ASN A 606 -50.69 -10.10 -24.62
C ASN A 606 -51.83 -11.11 -24.71
N LYS A 607 -53.09 -10.70 -24.95
CA LYS A 607 -54.25 -11.61 -24.94
C LYS A 607 -54.12 -12.79 -25.90
N ALA A 608 -53.45 -12.61 -27.03
CA ALA A 608 -53.24 -13.65 -28.04
C ALA A 608 -52.03 -14.55 -27.78
N LYS A 609 -51.22 -14.26 -26.74
CA LYS A 609 -50.04 -15.06 -26.41
C LYS A 609 -50.44 -16.38 -25.76
N LEU A 610 -49.73 -17.43 -26.14
CA LEU A 610 -49.89 -18.75 -25.55
C LEU A 610 -49.13 -18.83 -24.23
N VAL A 611 -49.80 -19.31 -23.19
CA VAL A 611 -49.23 -19.59 -21.88
C VAL A 611 -49.06 -21.10 -21.75
N LEU A 612 -47.84 -21.54 -21.50
CA LEU A 612 -47.49 -22.91 -21.13
C LEU A 612 -47.19 -22.93 -19.64
N ALA A 613 -48.17 -23.34 -18.84
CA ALA A 613 -48.02 -23.48 -17.40
C ALA A 613 -47.69 -24.94 -17.06
N VAL A 614 -46.46 -25.18 -16.63
CA VAL A 614 -45.91 -26.51 -16.36
C VAL A 614 -45.33 -26.61 -14.96
N TRP A 615 -45.38 -27.80 -14.37
CA TRP A 615 -44.94 -28.11 -13.03
C TRP A 615 -44.43 -29.55 -12.94
N HIS A 616 -43.73 -29.88 -11.86
CA HIS A 616 -43.31 -31.26 -11.60
C HIS A 616 -44.53 -32.17 -11.42
N ALA A 617 -44.51 -33.32 -12.11
CA ALA A 617 -45.54 -34.36 -12.01
C ALA A 617 -45.66 -34.96 -10.61
#